data_AF-A0A9Q1CDM3-F1
#
_entry.id   AF-A0A9Q1CDM3-F1
#
_cell.length_a   1.000
_cell.length_b   1.000
_cell.length_c   1.000
_cell.angle_alpha   90.00
_cell.angle_beta   90.00
_cell.angle_gamma   90.00
#
_symmetry.space_group_name_H-M   'P 1'
#
loop_
_entity.id
_entity.type
_entity.pdbx_description
1 polymer ?
#
loop_
_entity_poly.entity_id
_entity_poly.type
_entity_poly.pdbx_seq_one_letter_code
_entity_poly.pdbx_strand_id
1 'polypeptide(L)'
;MGTNGKDEGVWHTAAALTQQMSAIVEEWALEKKLGTIVHDNASNIKNIGRSLGGDDMPCDGHTLQLCINNGLKAHANIGRIISCGRRLAGHFKRSVVATKALTLK
;
A
#
# COMPACT_ATOMS: atom_id res chain seq x y z
N MET A 1 40.46 7.86 -1.40
CA MET A 1 39.50 7.74 -2.52
C MET A 1 38.15 7.36 -1.92
N GLY A 2 37.36 8.35 -1.50
CA GLY A 2 35.97 8.12 -1.10
C GLY A 2 35.12 8.11 -2.35
N THR A 3 34.58 6.96 -2.72
CA THR A 3 33.66 6.88 -3.86
C THR A 3 32.35 7.55 -3.48
N ASN A 4 32.14 8.73 -4.06
CA ASN A 4 30.83 9.28 -4.36
C ASN A 4 30.03 8.23 -5.14
N GLY A 5 29.19 7.47 -4.45
CA GLY A 5 28.14 6.65 -5.03
C GLY A 5 26.81 7.25 -4.60
N LYS A 6 26.31 8.25 -5.32
CA LYS A 6 24.87 8.44 -5.39
C LYS A 6 24.34 7.25 -6.18
N ASP A 7 24.04 6.16 -5.47
CA ASP A 7 23.17 5.15 -6.04
C ASP A 7 21.86 5.87 -6.34
N GLU A 8 21.58 6.09 -7.63
CA GLU A 8 20.28 6.52 -8.13
C GLU A 8 19.30 5.37 -7.82
N GLY A 9 18.86 5.33 -6.57
CA GLY A 9 18.37 4.11 -5.92
C GLY A 9 17.07 3.62 -6.54
N VAL A 10 16.99 2.33 -6.82
CA VAL A 10 15.73 1.68 -7.18
C VAL A 10 14.91 1.49 -5.89
N TRP A 11 14.15 2.53 -5.53
CA TRP A 11 13.29 2.55 -4.34
C TRP A 11 12.06 1.65 -4.52
N HIS A 12 11.53 1.14 -3.41
CA HIS A 12 10.31 0.32 -3.39
C HIS A 12 10.37 -1.02 -4.14
N THR A 13 11.56 -1.56 -4.39
CA THR A 13 11.73 -2.95 -4.80
C THR A 13 11.75 -3.89 -3.61
N ALA A 14 11.52 -5.18 -3.84
CA ALA A 14 11.65 -6.20 -2.79
C ALA A 14 13.06 -6.22 -2.16
N ALA A 15 14.11 -6.04 -2.97
CA ALA A 15 15.49 -5.98 -2.48
C ALA A 15 15.72 -4.75 -1.58
N ALA A 16 15.30 -3.57 -2.03
CA ALA A 16 15.45 -2.34 -1.24
C ALA A 16 14.66 -2.40 0.07
N LEU A 17 13.42 -2.91 0.04
CA LEU A 17 12.60 -3.07 1.25
C LEU A 17 13.20 -4.09 2.22
N THR A 18 13.69 -5.21 1.71
CA THR A 18 14.37 -6.22 2.55
C THR A 18 15.60 -5.64 3.21
N GLN A 19 16.45 -4.92 2.47
CA GLN A 19 17.63 -4.27 3.02
C GLN A 19 17.29 -3.27 4.14
N GLN A 20 16.28 -2.42 3.93
CA GLN A 20 15.84 -1.46 4.94
C GLN A 20 15.29 -2.16 6.19
N MET A 21 14.49 -3.20 6.02
CA MET A 21 13.95 -3.94 7.16
C MET A 21 15.03 -4.75 7.89
N SER A 22 16.03 -5.30 7.19
CA SER A 22 17.20 -5.93 7.81
C SER A 22 17.95 -4.94 8.70
N ALA A 23 18.18 -3.71 8.22
CA ALA A 23 18.84 -2.67 8.99
C ALA A 23 18.05 -2.32 10.27
N ILE A 24 16.72 -2.27 10.21
CA ILE A 24 15.87 -2.06 11.40
C ILE A 24 15.96 -3.25 12.36
N VAL A 25 15.93 -4.49 11.85
CA VAL A 25 16.06 -5.68 12.70
C VAL A 25 17.40 -5.71 13.44
N GLU A 26 18.49 -5.33 12.76
CA GLU A 26 19.84 -5.21 13.35
C GLU A 26 19.93 -4.06 14.35
N GLU A 27 19.48 -2.86 13.98
CA GLU A 27 19.52 -1.67 14.83
C GLU A 27 18.81 -1.90 16.18
N TRP A 28 17.72 -2.67 16.17
CA TRP A 28 16.93 -2.96 17.36
C TRP A 28 17.27 -4.31 18.02
N ALA A 29 18.30 -5.02 17.54
CA ALA A 29 18.74 -6.33 18.03
C ALA A 29 17.57 -7.35 18.16
N LEU A 30 16.82 -7.47 17.06
CA LEU A 30 15.61 -8.30 16.95
C LEU A 30 15.83 -9.64 16.22
N GLU A 31 17.05 -9.95 15.77
CA GLU A 31 17.36 -11.11 14.91
C GLU A 31 16.88 -12.44 15.49
N LYS A 32 16.93 -12.58 16.83
CA LYS A 32 16.47 -13.77 17.56
C LYS A 32 15.12 -13.59 18.24
N LYS A 33 14.47 -12.45 18.04
CA LYS A 33 13.20 -12.04 18.68
C LYS A 33 12.10 -11.79 17.66
N LEU A 34 12.43 -11.83 16.36
CA LEU A 34 11.48 -11.63 15.29
C LEU A 34 10.52 -12.82 15.23
N GLY A 35 9.28 -12.61 15.69
CA GLY A 35 8.21 -13.60 15.57
C GLY A 35 7.55 -13.54 14.19
N THR A 36 6.90 -12.42 13.89
CA THR A 36 6.09 -12.27 12.67
C THR A 36 6.21 -10.85 12.13
N ILE A 37 6.23 -10.71 10.81
CA ILE A 37 6.06 -9.43 10.14
C ILE A 37 4.68 -9.42 9.47
N VAL A 38 3.86 -8.44 9.86
CA VAL A 38 2.55 -8.18 9.24
C VAL A 38 2.70 -7.07 8.21
N HIS A 39 2.30 -7.31 6.96
CA HIS A 39 2.45 -6.37 5.86
C HIS A 39 1.20 -6.32 4.95
N ASP A 40 1.07 -5.32 4.08
CA ASP A 40 0.00 -5.31 3.07
C ASP A 40 0.25 -6.35 1.96
N ASN A 41 -0.70 -6.57 1.05
CA ASN A 41 -0.54 -7.57 -0.02
C ASN A 41 0.28 -7.05 -1.22
N ALA A 42 1.05 -5.98 -1.09
CA ALA A 42 1.85 -5.46 -2.20
C ALA A 42 2.91 -6.46 -2.65
N SER A 43 3.09 -6.58 -3.97
CA SER A 43 3.98 -7.57 -4.55
C SER A 43 5.46 -7.42 -4.14
N ASN A 44 5.88 -6.21 -3.80
CA ASN A 44 7.26 -5.88 -3.43
C ASN A 44 7.56 -6.13 -1.94
N ILE A 45 6.57 -6.25 -1.06
CA ILE A 45 6.76 -6.52 0.38
C ILE A 45 6.49 -7.99 0.72
N LYS A 46 5.88 -8.74 -0.22
CA LYS A 46 5.57 -10.16 -0.05
C LYS A 46 6.83 -10.97 0.30
N ASN A 47 6.72 -11.85 1.30
CA ASN A 47 7.80 -12.70 1.82
C ASN A 47 8.84 -12.00 2.69
N ILE A 48 8.68 -10.72 3.04
CA ILE A 48 9.68 -10.01 3.84
C ILE A 48 9.88 -10.63 5.22
N GLY A 49 8.83 -11.18 5.84
CA GLY A 49 8.94 -11.91 7.10
C GLY A 49 9.88 -13.10 6.97
N ARG A 50 9.64 -13.92 5.95
CA ARG A 50 10.46 -15.09 5.63
C ARG A 50 11.91 -14.72 5.30
N SER A 51 12.12 -13.65 4.53
CA SER A 51 13.47 -13.17 4.20
C SER A 51 14.28 -12.76 5.42
N LEU A 52 13.62 -12.37 6.52
CA LEU A 52 14.25 -11.93 7.77
C LEU A 52 14.25 -13.01 8.86
N GLY A 53 13.81 -14.23 8.54
CA GLY A 53 13.79 -15.36 9.47
C GLY A 53 12.58 -15.40 10.41
N GLY A 54 11.55 -14.60 10.17
CA GLY A 54 10.28 -14.64 10.90
C GLY A 54 9.12 -15.18 10.06
N ASP A 55 7.93 -15.21 10.65
CA ASP A 55 6.69 -15.51 9.94
C ASP A 55 6.28 -14.33 9.04
N ASP A 56 5.66 -14.65 7.91
CA ASP A 56 5.21 -13.68 6.90
C ASP A 56 3.69 -13.68 6.85
N MET A 57 3.06 -12.59 7.31
CA MET A 57 1.61 -12.52 7.48
C MET A 57 1.01 -11.33 6.73
N PRO A 58 0.07 -11.55 5.80
CA PRO A 58 -0.67 -10.46 5.19
C PRO A 58 -1.63 -9.82 6.21
N CYS A 59 -1.82 -8.51 6.11
CA CYS A 59 -2.75 -7.76 6.94
C CYS A 59 -4.20 -8.17 6.63
N ASP A 60 -4.93 -8.63 7.65
CA ASP A 60 -6.35 -8.99 7.52
C ASP A 60 -7.21 -7.83 7.03
N GLY A 61 -6.96 -6.61 7.52
CA GLY A 61 -7.69 -5.42 7.10
C GLY A 61 -7.52 -5.15 5.60
N HIS A 62 -6.28 -5.29 5.09
CA HIS A 62 -6.01 -5.12 3.67
C HIS A 62 -6.63 -6.26 2.85
N THR A 63 -6.55 -7.49 3.35
CA THR A 63 -7.13 -8.67 2.70
C THR A 63 -8.66 -8.56 2.62
N LEU A 64 -9.33 -8.14 3.69
CA LEU A 64 -10.76 -7.90 3.72
C LEU A 64 -11.17 -6.80 2.72
N GLN A 65 -10.38 -5.71 2.65
CA GLN A 65 -10.62 -4.65 1.68
C GLN A 65 -10.49 -5.14 0.23
N LEU A 66 -9.55 -6.06 -0.05
CA LEU A 66 -9.44 -6.72 -1.35
C LEU A 66 -10.67 -7.59 -1.64
N CYS A 67 -11.14 -8.39 -0.68
CA CYS A 67 -12.35 -9.20 -0.81
C CYS A 67 -13.58 -8.33 -1.14
N ILE A 68 -13.78 -7.25 -0.40
CA ILE A 68 -14.88 -6.29 -0.64
C ILE A 68 -14.77 -5.71 -2.04
N ASN A 69 -13.59 -5.22 -2.43
CA ASN A 69 -13.37 -4.65 -3.77
C ASN A 69 -13.63 -5.67 -4.88
N ASN A 70 -13.23 -6.93 -4.70
CA ASN A 70 -13.48 -8.00 -5.64
C ASN A 70 -14.98 -8.30 -5.76
N GLY A 71 -15.71 -8.38 -4.64
CA GLY A 71 -17.16 -8.57 -4.63
C GLY A 71 -17.90 -7.43 -5.33
N LEU A 72 -17.54 -6.18 -5.06
CA LEU A 72 -18.15 -5.01 -5.74
C LEU A 72 -17.89 -5.01 -7.25
N LYS A 73 -16.72 -5.46 -7.69
CA LYS A 73 -16.35 -5.55 -9.12
C LYS A 73 -16.97 -6.75 -9.83
N ALA A 74 -17.36 -7.80 -9.10
CA ALA A 74 -17.98 -8.99 -9.69
C ALA A 74 -19.35 -8.69 -10.34
N HIS A 75 -20.01 -7.60 -9.95
CA HIS A 75 -21.31 -7.21 -10.48
C HIS A 75 -21.23 -5.91 -11.28
N ALA A 76 -21.42 -6.00 -12.60
CA ALA A 76 -21.32 -4.85 -13.51
C ALA A 76 -22.25 -3.68 -13.13
N ASN A 77 -23.45 -3.96 -12.60
CA ASN A 77 -24.39 -2.92 -12.17
C ASN A 77 -23.87 -2.13 -10.96
N ILE A 78 -23.27 -2.81 -9.99
CA ILE A 78 -22.63 -2.15 -8.83
C ILE A 78 -21.45 -1.31 -9.31
N GLY A 79 -20.62 -1.86 -10.20
CA GLY A 79 -19.51 -1.13 -10.82
C GLY A 79 -19.96 0.15 -11.53
N ARG A 80 -21.10 0.13 -12.24
CA ARG A 80 -21.69 1.32 -12.86
C ARG A 80 -22.10 2.37 -11.82
N ILE A 81 -22.78 1.97 -10.74
CA ILE A 81 -23.18 2.89 -9.67
C ILE A 81 -21.95 3.55 -9.02
N ILE A 82 -20.93 2.76 -8.70
CA ILE A 82 -19.66 3.27 -8.15
C ILE A 82 -19.02 4.26 -9.12
N SER A 83 -18.99 3.96 -10.43
CA SER A 83 -18.45 4.85 -11.46
C SER A 83 -19.21 6.16 -11.54
N CYS A 84 -20.55 6.13 -11.53
CA CYS A 84 -21.40 7.32 -11.49
C CYS A 84 -21.09 8.18 -10.25
N GLY A 85 -21.01 7.57 -9.06
CA GLY A 85 -20.64 8.27 -7.83
C GLY A 85 -19.25 8.92 -7.92
N ARG A 86 -18.25 8.20 -8.44
CA ARG A 86 -16.89 8.74 -8.65
C ARG A 86 -16.88 9.90 -9.64
N ARG A 87 -17.69 9.83 -10.72
CA ARG A 87 -17.82 10.93 -11.69
C ARG A 87 -18.43 12.17 -11.05
N LEU A 88 -19.47 12.00 -10.24
CA LEU A 88 -20.12 13.09 -9.51
C LEU A 88 -19.15 13.76 -8.54
N ALA A 89 -18.55 12.98 -7.62
CA ALA A 89 -17.57 13.51 -6.66
C ALA A 89 -16.36 14.14 -7.39
N GLY A 90 -15.91 13.53 -8.48
CA GLY A 90 -14.82 14.03 -9.31
C GLY A 90 -15.14 15.35 -10.02
N HIS A 91 -16.40 15.60 -10.41
CA HIS A 91 -16.83 16.85 -11.00
C HIS A 91 -16.65 18.01 -10.02
N PHE A 92 -17.19 17.87 -8.80
CA PHE A 92 -17.05 18.90 -7.76
C PHE A 92 -15.60 19.07 -7.33
N LYS A 93 -14.87 17.97 -7.07
CA LYS A 93 -13.43 18.04 -6.69
C LYS A 93 -12.58 18.86 -7.65
N ARG A 94 -12.90 18.87 -8.95
CA ARG A 94 -12.13 19.59 -9.99
C ARG A 94 -12.71 20.95 -10.38
N SER A 95 -13.90 21.32 -9.92
CA SER A 95 -14.56 22.57 -10.28
C SER A 95 -14.86 23.40 -9.05
N VAL A 96 -14.09 24.49 -8.90
CA VAL A 96 -14.32 25.48 -7.83
C VAL A 96 -15.70 26.13 -7.98
N VAL A 97 -16.13 26.41 -9.21
CA VAL A 97 -17.47 26.98 -9.48
C VAL A 97 -18.57 26.02 -9.03
N ALA A 98 -18.50 24.74 -9.43
CA ALA A 98 -19.50 23.76 -9.03
C ALA A 98 -19.49 23.50 -7.52
N THR A 99 -18.30 23.46 -6.89
CA THR A 99 -18.19 23.30 -5.43
C THR A 99 -18.80 24.47 -4.68
N LYS A 100 -18.55 25.72 -5.14
CA LYS A 100 -19.19 26.91 -4.54
C LYS A 100 -20.71 26.85 -4.70
N ALA A 101 -21.21 26.35 -5.83
CA ALA A 101 -22.65 26.20 -6.04
C ALA A 101 -23.33 25.28 -4.99
N LEU A 102 -22.61 24.32 -4.39
CA LEU A 102 -23.13 23.48 -3.29
C LEU A 102 -23.37 24.24 -1.98
N THR A 103 -22.81 25.45 -1.83
CA THR A 103 -22.91 26.27 -0.61
C THR A 103 -23.94 27.37 -0.71
N LEU A 104 -24.54 27.58 -1.89
CA LEU A 104 -25.62 28.54 -2.09
C LEU A 104 -26.92 27.95 -1.51
N LYS A 105 -27.47 28.65 -0.50
CA LYS A 105 -28.79 28.36 0.08
C LYS A 105 -29.90 28.88 -0.80
#